data_AF-A0A6B8W3C8-F1
#
_entry.id   AF-A0A6B8W3C8-F1
#
_cell.length_a   1.000
_cell.length_b   1.000
_cell.length_c   1.000
_cell.angle_alpha   90.00
_cell.angle_beta   90.00
_cell.angle_gamma   90.00
#
_symmetry.space_group_name_H-M   'P 1'
#
loop_
_entity.id
_entity.type
_entity.pdbx_description
1 polymer ?
#
loop_
_entity_poly.entity_id
_entity_poly.type
_entity_poly.pdbx_seq_one_letter_code
_entity_poly.pdbx_strand_id
1 'polypeptide(L)'
;MDRVRYLVETAREVAHIPEAGRRAAVERWLLEYAALNVHLDVIQAVVVAEQLARRYGYWAITDERSWDRLCRVPLRTELEWSLDGVYPADFARPISTPGPRDGEVELFLPEDVPGAPLDERSELVGHRDVAAPEVPVPDFMDFADCVGERERAMLGKIVEVHGLVRWEVDLPGGLPCQLDFEDPEETEIYGGEIYFHLNISPFAANRGVMGMVLQLTAELMVLYLLGVLEDPGDVEPDAREWASPLELELAAWLAGRRLRLDARTGPVAAGWLMDPHLPAPEELRWALVFDVAEAVEGTLLGHRYQVND
;
A
#
# COMPACT_ATOMS: atom_id res chain seq x y z
N MET A 1 -13.48 1.41 -15.68
CA MET A 1 -14.33 1.93 -14.60
C MET A 1 -13.41 2.33 -13.46
N ASP A 2 -13.46 3.58 -12.98
CA ASP A 2 -12.46 4.11 -12.04
C ASP A 2 -12.44 3.30 -10.72
N ARG A 3 -11.36 2.55 -10.49
CA ARG A 3 -11.22 1.63 -9.35
C ARG A 3 -11.20 2.37 -8.02
N VAL A 4 -10.79 3.65 -8.03
CA VAL A 4 -10.82 4.55 -6.88
C VAL A 4 -12.23 4.74 -6.34
N ARG A 5 -13.27 4.61 -7.19
CA ARG A 5 -14.67 4.67 -6.76
C ARG A 5 -14.98 3.64 -5.66
N TYR A 6 -14.44 2.43 -5.75
CA TYR A 6 -14.65 1.40 -4.72
C TYR A 6 -14.07 1.85 -3.38
N LEU A 7 -12.88 2.46 -3.37
CA LEU A 7 -12.28 3.00 -2.14
C LEU A 7 -13.12 4.14 -1.54
N VAL A 8 -13.64 5.03 -2.39
CA VAL A 8 -14.51 6.14 -1.94
C VAL A 8 -15.83 5.61 -1.37
N GLU A 9 -16.42 4.59 -1.99
CA GLU A 9 -17.62 3.93 -1.48
C GLU A 9 -17.36 3.26 -0.13
N THR A 10 -16.30 2.44 -0.02
CA THR A 10 -15.90 1.82 1.26
C THR A 10 -15.62 2.87 2.34
N ALA A 11 -14.87 3.93 2.03
CA ALA A 11 -14.57 4.99 2.99
C ALA A 11 -15.84 5.69 3.50
N ARG A 12 -16.82 5.93 2.61
CA ARG A 12 -18.12 6.47 3.01
C ARG A 12 -18.85 5.51 3.93
N GLU A 13 -18.89 4.22 3.61
CA GLU A 13 -19.58 3.22 4.44
C GLU A 13 -18.99 3.14 5.86
N VAL A 14 -17.66 3.16 5.98
CA VAL A 14 -16.96 3.20 7.27
C VAL A 14 -17.28 4.47 8.06
N ALA A 15 -17.31 5.63 7.39
CA ALA A 15 -17.63 6.91 8.03
C ALA A 15 -19.06 6.96 8.61
N HIS A 16 -19.99 6.18 8.07
CA HIS A 16 -21.38 6.09 8.56
C HIS A 16 -21.55 5.17 9.79
N ILE A 17 -20.49 4.54 10.30
CA ILE A 17 -20.55 3.73 11.51
C ILE A 17 -20.65 4.66 12.73
N PRO A 18 -21.78 4.70 13.46
CA PRO A 18 -22.03 5.71 14.49
C PRO A 18 -21.26 5.46 15.79
N GLU A 19 -20.91 4.20 16.09
CA GLU A 19 -20.18 3.84 17.30
C GLU A 19 -18.67 3.94 17.06
N ALA A 20 -18.02 4.90 17.71
CA ALA A 20 -16.59 5.20 17.52
C ALA A 20 -15.68 3.97 17.66
N GLY A 21 -15.92 3.12 18.67
CA GLY A 21 -15.14 1.89 18.85
C GLY A 21 -15.31 0.87 17.73
N ARG A 22 -16.50 0.81 17.11
CA ARG A 22 -16.72 -0.04 15.92
C ARG A 22 -16.07 0.55 14.69
N ARG A 23 -16.13 1.88 14.51
CA ARG A 23 -15.44 2.56 13.42
C ARG A 23 -13.95 2.28 13.48
N ALA A 24 -13.33 2.50 14.64
CA ALA A 24 -11.90 2.21 14.87
C ALA A 24 -11.53 0.75 14.56
N ALA A 25 -12.36 -0.21 14.98
CA ALA A 25 -12.13 -1.62 14.70
C ALA A 25 -12.20 -1.95 13.20
N VAL A 26 -13.16 -1.38 12.46
CA VAL A 26 -13.27 -1.57 11.02
C VAL A 26 -12.09 -0.94 10.30
N GLU A 27 -11.73 0.30 10.63
CA GLU A 27 -10.58 1.00 10.04
C GLU A 27 -9.28 0.20 10.18
N ARG A 28 -9.00 -0.33 11.38
CA ARG A 28 -7.81 -1.15 11.63
C ARG A 28 -7.91 -2.52 10.96
N TRP A 29 -9.09 -3.12 10.92
CA TRP A 29 -9.33 -4.39 10.21
C TRP A 29 -9.02 -4.26 8.71
N LEU A 30 -9.48 -3.18 8.06
CA LEU A 30 -9.19 -2.92 6.65
C LEU A 30 -7.68 -2.82 6.41
N LEU A 31 -6.97 -2.06 7.25
CA LEU A 31 -5.51 -1.93 7.19
C LEU A 31 -4.79 -3.27 7.38
N GLU A 32 -5.14 -4.04 8.40
CA GLU A 32 -4.46 -5.31 8.68
C GLU A 32 -4.73 -6.34 7.58
N TYR A 33 -5.98 -6.45 7.12
CA TYR A 33 -6.35 -7.36 6.06
C TYR A 33 -5.62 -7.02 4.76
N ALA A 34 -5.60 -5.74 4.38
CA ALA A 34 -4.88 -5.27 3.20
C ALA A 34 -3.37 -5.46 3.33
N ALA A 35 -2.80 -5.33 4.53
CA ALA A 35 -1.39 -5.57 4.75
C ALA A 35 -0.98 -7.06 4.65
N LEU A 36 -1.87 -7.98 5.01
CA LEU A 36 -1.58 -9.42 5.01
C LEU A 36 -1.85 -10.07 3.65
N ASN A 37 -2.94 -9.69 2.98
CA ASN A 37 -3.42 -10.33 1.76
C ASN A 37 -2.83 -9.70 0.48
N VAL A 38 -1.52 -9.88 0.31
CA VAL A 38 -0.74 -9.29 -0.81
C VAL A 38 -0.92 -9.99 -2.16
N HIS A 39 -1.66 -11.10 -2.18
CA HIS A 39 -2.08 -11.75 -3.44
C HIS A 39 -3.20 -10.97 -4.14
N LEU A 40 -3.89 -10.11 -3.39
CA LEU A 40 -4.80 -9.09 -3.89
C LEU A 40 -4.03 -7.76 -3.95
N ASP A 41 -4.35 -6.91 -4.93
CA ASP A 41 -3.94 -5.50 -4.85
C ASP A 41 -4.65 -4.79 -3.68
N VAL A 42 -4.23 -3.55 -3.38
CA VAL A 42 -4.73 -2.84 -2.18
C VAL A 42 -6.22 -2.60 -2.31
N ILE A 43 -6.70 -2.11 -3.46
CA ILE A 43 -8.12 -1.86 -3.72
C ILE A 43 -8.94 -3.15 -3.52
N GLN A 44 -8.53 -4.26 -4.14
CA GLN A 44 -9.22 -5.54 -4.00
C GLN A 44 -9.26 -5.99 -2.54
N ALA A 45 -8.14 -5.90 -1.82
CA ALA A 45 -8.07 -6.30 -0.43
C ALA A 45 -8.98 -5.47 0.47
N VAL A 46 -9.07 -4.16 0.26
CA VAL A 46 -9.96 -3.27 1.04
C VAL A 46 -11.43 -3.60 0.78
N VAL A 47 -11.81 -3.78 -0.49
CA VAL A 47 -13.19 -4.15 -0.86
C VAL A 47 -13.60 -5.50 -0.28
N VAL A 48 -12.68 -6.47 -0.30
CA VAL A 48 -12.89 -7.78 0.31
C VAL A 48 -13.00 -7.67 1.84
N ALA A 49 -12.10 -6.92 2.46
CA ALA A 49 -12.08 -6.73 3.91
C ALA A 49 -13.36 -6.09 4.43
N GLU A 50 -13.91 -5.11 3.72
CA GLU A 50 -15.19 -4.45 4.02
C GLU A 50 -16.34 -5.47 4.06
N GLN A 51 -16.47 -6.27 3.00
CA GLN A 51 -17.51 -7.29 2.90
C GLN A 51 -17.35 -8.39 3.96
N LEU A 52 -16.10 -8.79 4.26
CA LEU A 52 -15.80 -9.73 5.33
C LEU A 52 -16.16 -9.16 6.71
N ALA A 53 -15.90 -7.87 6.97
CA ALA A 53 -16.28 -7.21 8.21
C ALA A 53 -17.80 -7.27 8.42
N ARG A 54 -18.59 -7.05 7.36
CA ARG A 54 -20.05 -7.21 7.39
C ARG A 54 -20.46 -8.66 7.63
N ARG A 55 -19.80 -9.59 6.96
CA ARG A 55 -20.14 -11.02 6.95
C ARG A 55 -19.84 -11.69 8.29
N TYR A 56 -18.65 -11.48 8.85
CA TYR A 56 -18.27 -11.97 10.17
C TYR A 56 -18.97 -11.20 11.29
N GLY A 57 -19.28 -9.92 11.03
CA GLY A 57 -19.87 -8.99 11.98
C GLY A 57 -18.81 -8.30 12.83
N TYR A 58 -19.13 -7.07 13.25
CA TYR A 58 -18.19 -6.19 13.96
C TYR A 58 -17.59 -6.79 15.23
N TRP A 59 -18.33 -7.63 15.95
CA TRP A 59 -17.86 -8.29 17.17
C TRP A 59 -16.68 -9.25 16.90
N ALA A 60 -16.63 -9.89 15.73
CA ALA A 60 -15.56 -10.81 15.38
C ALA A 60 -14.29 -10.03 15.03
N ILE A 61 -14.41 -8.99 14.23
CA ILE A 61 -13.27 -8.16 13.82
C ILE A 61 -12.76 -7.23 14.94
N THR A 62 -13.52 -7.00 16.02
CA THR A 62 -12.99 -6.29 17.21
C THR A 62 -12.01 -7.14 18.03
N ASP A 63 -12.03 -8.47 17.89
CA ASP A 63 -11.07 -9.34 18.57
C ASP A 63 -9.80 -9.51 17.73
N GLU A 64 -8.82 -8.63 17.93
CA GLU A 64 -7.53 -8.65 17.22
C GLU A 64 -6.80 -10.00 17.35
N ARG A 65 -7.06 -10.78 18.41
CA ARG A 65 -6.46 -12.12 18.59
C ARG A 65 -6.95 -13.13 17.54
N SER A 66 -8.09 -12.86 16.94
CA SER A 66 -8.68 -13.68 15.89
C SER A 66 -8.19 -13.31 14.49
N TRP A 67 -7.50 -12.17 14.33
CA TRP A 67 -7.16 -11.62 13.01
C TRP A 67 -6.24 -12.52 12.19
N ASP A 68 -5.24 -13.16 12.80
CA ASP A 68 -4.40 -14.14 12.08
C ASP A 68 -5.27 -15.25 11.45
N ARG A 69 -6.27 -15.74 12.19
CA ARG A 69 -7.21 -16.73 11.66
C ARG A 69 -8.09 -16.15 10.57
N LEU A 70 -8.72 -14.99 10.81
CA LEU A 70 -9.72 -14.41 9.91
C LEU A 70 -9.11 -13.90 8.60
N CYS A 71 -7.91 -13.32 8.63
CA CYS A 71 -7.21 -12.82 7.45
C CYS A 71 -6.69 -13.93 6.55
N ARG A 72 -6.56 -15.16 7.08
CA ARG A 72 -5.99 -16.32 6.38
C ARG A 72 -7.02 -17.34 5.95
N VAL A 73 -8.31 -17.05 6.08
CA VAL A 73 -9.35 -17.91 5.50
C VAL A 73 -9.23 -17.83 3.97
N PRO A 74 -9.09 -18.97 3.27
CA PRO A 74 -8.88 -18.94 1.83
C PRO A 74 -10.10 -18.35 1.12
N LEU A 75 -9.84 -17.46 0.16
CA LEU A 75 -10.82 -16.92 -0.77
C LEU A 75 -10.44 -17.38 -2.15
N ARG A 76 -11.38 -18.04 -2.82
CA ARG A 76 -11.16 -18.64 -4.13
C ARG A 76 -12.36 -18.41 -5.02
N THR A 77 -12.11 -18.30 -6.31
CA THR A 77 -13.13 -18.32 -7.36
C THR A 77 -13.82 -19.69 -7.43
N GLU A 78 -15.00 -19.73 -8.05
CA GLU A 78 -15.68 -21.01 -8.34
C GLU A 78 -14.76 -21.95 -9.13
N LEU A 79 -14.01 -21.43 -10.10
CA LEU A 79 -13.07 -22.21 -10.90
C LEU A 79 -12.01 -22.88 -10.02
N GLU A 80 -11.41 -22.15 -9.09
CA GLU A 80 -10.40 -22.68 -8.18
C GLU A 80 -10.97 -23.75 -7.24
N TRP A 81 -12.17 -23.54 -6.68
CA TRP A 81 -12.86 -24.57 -5.88
C TRP A 81 -13.17 -25.82 -6.70
N SER A 82 -13.56 -25.65 -7.97
CA SER A 82 -13.90 -26.78 -8.85
C SER A 82 -12.70 -27.71 -9.13
N LEU A 83 -11.46 -27.21 -8.99
CA LEU A 83 -10.24 -28.02 -9.13
C LEU A 83 -10.14 -29.09 -8.03
N ASP A 84 -10.70 -28.81 -6.85
CA ASP A 84 -10.80 -29.74 -5.73
C ASP A 84 -12.07 -30.61 -5.78
N GLY A 85 -12.87 -30.50 -6.85
CA GLY A 85 -14.11 -31.24 -7.05
C GLY A 85 -15.28 -30.76 -6.18
N VAL A 86 -15.15 -29.59 -5.56
CA VAL A 86 -16.19 -28.94 -4.76
C VAL A 86 -16.69 -27.66 -5.45
N TYR A 87 -17.93 -27.29 -5.19
CA TYR A 87 -18.57 -26.14 -5.85
C TYR A 87 -19.29 -25.29 -4.80
N PRO A 88 -19.34 -23.95 -4.97
CA PRO A 88 -20.17 -23.09 -4.15
C PRO A 88 -21.63 -23.54 -4.17
N ALA A 89 -22.31 -23.43 -3.03
CA ALA A 89 -23.74 -23.69 -2.96
C ALA A 89 -24.54 -22.66 -3.77
N ASP A 90 -25.69 -23.06 -4.32
CA ASP A 90 -26.59 -22.18 -5.11
C ASP A 90 -27.04 -20.90 -4.36
N PHE A 91 -26.97 -20.91 -3.02
CA PHE A 91 -27.35 -19.79 -2.14
C PHE A 91 -26.14 -19.12 -1.47
N ALA A 92 -24.92 -19.45 -1.91
CA ALA A 92 -23.71 -18.80 -1.46
C ALA A 92 -23.79 -17.28 -1.65
N ARG A 93 -23.14 -16.53 -0.75
CA ARG A 93 -23.06 -15.08 -0.85
C ARG A 93 -21.62 -14.71 -1.24
N PRO A 94 -21.31 -14.61 -2.54
CA PRO A 94 -19.95 -14.30 -2.98
C PRO A 94 -19.49 -12.94 -2.44
N ILE A 95 -18.18 -12.82 -2.31
CA ILE A 95 -17.49 -11.55 -2.10
C ILE A 95 -17.10 -11.04 -3.48
N SER A 96 -17.66 -9.89 -3.87
CA SER A 96 -17.39 -9.28 -5.18
C SER A 96 -16.21 -8.34 -5.08
N THR A 97 -15.20 -8.49 -5.94
CA THR A 97 -14.02 -7.62 -5.97
C THR A 97 -13.73 -7.14 -7.39
N PRO A 98 -13.18 -5.93 -7.60
CA PRO A 98 -12.81 -5.48 -8.94
C PRO A 98 -11.79 -6.43 -9.60
N GLY A 99 -12.09 -6.84 -10.83
CA GLY A 99 -11.24 -7.66 -11.67
C GLY A 99 -10.27 -6.86 -12.54
N PRO A 100 -9.28 -7.53 -13.15
CA PRO A 100 -8.18 -6.85 -13.87
C PRO A 100 -8.56 -6.21 -15.22
N ARG A 101 -9.74 -6.47 -15.79
CA ARG A 101 -10.14 -6.02 -17.14
C ARG A 101 -11.56 -5.45 -17.18
N ASP A 102 -11.90 -4.56 -16.26
CA ASP A 102 -13.25 -3.99 -16.10
C ASP A 102 -14.32 -5.08 -15.97
N GLY A 103 -14.41 -5.65 -14.77
CA GLY A 103 -15.42 -6.63 -14.38
C GLY A 103 -15.33 -6.92 -12.89
N GLU A 104 -16.30 -7.63 -12.33
CA GLU A 104 -16.22 -8.11 -10.94
C GLU A 104 -15.82 -9.59 -10.93
N VAL A 105 -15.00 -9.96 -9.95
CA VAL A 105 -14.62 -11.33 -9.66
C VAL A 105 -15.32 -11.74 -8.38
N GLU A 106 -16.00 -12.88 -8.40
CA GLU A 106 -16.65 -13.46 -7.24
C GLU A 106 -15.71 -14.43 -6.53
N LEU A 107 -15.53 -14.21 -5.23
CA LEU A 107 -14.73 -15.05 -4.34
C LEU A 107 -15.63 -15.69 -3.29
N PHE A 108 -15.36 -16.96 -2.97
CA PHE A 108 -16.16 -17.77 -2.05
C PHE A 108 -15.31 -18.23 -0.88
N LEU A 109 -15.88 -18.15 0.32
CA LEU A 109 -15.27 -18.70 1.53
C LEU A 109 -15.50 -20.22 1.59
N PRO A 110 -14.72 -20.98 2.38
CA PRO A 110 -14.97 -22.41 2.60
C PRO A 110 -16.38 -22.69 3.15
N GLU A 111 -16.94 -21.75 3.91
CA GLU A 111 -18.30 -21.84 4.46
C GLU A 111 -19.39 -21.80 3.36
N ASP A 112 -19.08 -21.26 2.18
CA ASP A 112 -19.99 -21.23 1.02
C ASP A 112 -19.95 -22.52 0.20
N VAL A 113 -18.98 -23.41 0.46
CA VAL A 113 -18.64 -24.55 -0.40
C VAL A 113 -18.84 -25.85 0.37
N PRO A 114 -19.95 -26.59 0.13
CA PRO A 114 -20.20 -27.85 0.82
C PRO A 114 -19.07 -28.86 0.59
N GLY A 115 -18.49 -29.34 1.69
CA GLY A 115 -17.37 -30.29 1.66
C GLY A 115 -15.98 -29.66 1.69
N ALA A 116 -15.87 -28.32 1.64
CA ALA A 116 -14.59 -27.65 1.81
C ALA A 116 -14.06 -27.72 3.26
N PRO A 117 -12.74 -27.80 3.45
CA PRO A 117 -12.13 -27.77 4.78
C PRO A 117 -12.22 -26.39 5.42
N LEU A 118 -12.92 -26.29 6.57
CA LEU A 118 -13.12 -25.01 7.28
C LEU A 118 -11.89 -24.57 8.10
N ASP A 119 -10.99 -25.49 8.39
CA ASP A 119 -9.74 -25.27 9.12
C ASP A 119 -8.57 -24.90 8.21
N GLU A 120 -8.75 -24.98 6.89
CA GLU A 120 -7.73 -24.58 5.91
C GLU A 120 -7.35 -23.10 6.05
N ARG A 121 -6.06 -22.82 5.93
CA ARG A 121 -5.53 -21.46 5.98
C ARG A 121 -4.58 -21.21 4.84
N SER A 122 -4.71 -20.04 4.21
CA SER A 122 -3.74 -19.55 3.23
C SER A 122 -2.39 -19.33 3.90
N GLU A 123 -1.34 -19.74 3.21
CA GLU A 123 0.03 -19.40 3.58
C GLU A 123 0.27 -17.90 3.36
N LEU A 124 1.05 -17.30 4.26
CA LEU A 124 1.45 -15.90 4.09
C LEU A 124 2.52 -15.83 3.00
N VAL A 125 2.29 -14.98 2.01
CA VAL A 125 3.31 -14.65 1.02
C VAL A 125 4.46 -13.96 1.75
N GLY A 126 5.64 -14.59 1.69
CA GLY A 126 6.84 -14.14 2.40
C GLY A 126 7.42 -12.85 1.84
N HIS A 127 7.53 -12.75 0.51
CA HIS A 127 7.83 -11.52 -0.22
C HIS A 127 7.31 -11.62 -1.66
N ARG A 128 7.01 -10.48 -2.27
CA ARG A 128 6.78 -10.37 -3.72
C ARG A 128 8.10 -10.08 -4.43
N ASP A 129 8.25 -10.66 -5.60
CA ASP A 129 9.40 -10.44 -6.49
C ASP A 129 9.38 -9.02 -7.04
N VAL A 130 10.55 -8.38 -7.06
CA VAL A 130 10.75 -7.08 -7.72
C VAL A 130 11.01 -7.38 -9.20
N ALA A 131 10.27 -6.73 -10.10
CA ALA A 131 10.46 -6.91 -11.53
C ALA A 131 11.88 -6.51 -11.95
N ALA A 132 12.46 -7.23 -12.91
CA ALA A 132 13.76 -6.86 -13.47
C ALA A 132 13.69 -5.46 -14.08
N PRO A 133 14.77 -4.66 -14.01
CA PRO A 133 14.79 -3.34 -14.63
C PRO A 133 14.69 -3.42 -16.16
N GLU A 134 13.81 -2.61 -16.74
CA GLU A 134 13.58 -2.44 -18.17
C GLU A 134 14.66 -1.56 -18.82
N VAL A 135 15.31 -0.70 -18.03
CA VAL A 135 16.42 0.16 -18.42
C VAL A 135 17.64 -0.12 -17.54
N PRO A 136 18.87 0.27 -17.94
CA PRO A 136 20.01 0.24 -17.04
C PRO A 136 19.74 1.12 -15.80
N VAL A 137 20.02 0.61 -14.61
CA VAL A 137 19.85 1.33 -13.33
C VAL A 137 21.11 1.19 -12.47
N PRO A 138 21.36 2.11 -11.52
CA PRO A 138 22.47 1.95 -10.56
C PRO A 138 22.32 0.65 -9.76
N ASP A 139 23.44 0.11 -9.28
CA ASP A 139 23.42 -1.06 -8.39
C ASP A 139 23.18 -0.68 -6.91
N PHE A 140 23.19 0.62 -6.60
CA PHE A 140 23.01 1.21 -5.27
C PHE A 140 23.93 0.60 -4.20
N MET A 141 25.16 0.24 -4.59
CA MET A 141 26.13 -0.39 -3.68
C MET A 141 26.55 0.51 -2.51
N ASP A 142 26.40 1.82 -2.65
CA ASP A 142 26.52 2.82 -1.58
C ASP A 142 25.47 2.65 -0.47
N PHE A 143 24.36 1.95 -0.71
CA PHE A 143 23.35 1.60 0.29
C PHE A 143 23.51 0.17 0.85
N ALA A 144 24.50 -0.60 0.40
CA ALA A 144 24.60 -2.04 0.70
C ALA A 144 24.76 -2.36 2.20
N ASP A 145 25.33 -1.44 2.99
CA ASP A 145 25.46 -1.59 4.44
C ASP A 145 24.14 -1.36 5.21
N CYS A 146 23.13 -0.79 4.53
CA CYS A 146 21.86 -0.40 5.15
C CYS A 146 20.67 -1.25 4.67
N VAL A 147 20.72 -1.76 3.44
CA VAL A 147 19.61 -2.49 2.80
C VAL A 147 20.10 -3.71 2.03
N GLY A 148 19.25 -4.72 1.88
CA GLY A 148 19.56 -5.96 1.16
C GLY A 148 19.51 -5.82 -0.36
N GLU A 149 19.85 -6.89 -1.08
CA GLU A 149 19.82 -6.94 -2.56
C GLU A 149 18.43 -6.64 -3.12
N ARG A 150 17.39 -7.17 -2.48
CA ARG A 150 16.01 -6.97 -2.90
C ARG A 150 15.59 -5.50 -2.78
N GLU A 151 15.91 -4.88 -1.66
CA GLU A 151 15.61 -3.47 -1.41
C GLU A 151 16.36 -2.57 -2.40
N ARG A 152 17.64 -2.87 -2.71
CA ARG A 152 18.39 -2.15 -3.75
C ARG A 152 17.74 -2.29 -5.13
N ALA A 153 17.20 -3.46 -5.46
CA ALA A 153 16.43 -3.65 -6.69
C ALA A 153 15.18 -2.75 -6.73
N MET A 154 14.51 -2.52 -5.59
CA MET A 154 13.40 -1.56 -5.51
C MET A 154 13.86 -0.11 -5.74
N LEU A 155 15.05 0.27 -5.26
CA LEU A 155 15.61 1.60 -5.56
C LEU A 155 15.82 1.77 -7.07
N GLY A 156 16.21 0.71 -7.77
CA GLY A 156 16.28 0.70 -9.24
C GLY A 156 14.94 0.97 -9.92
N LYS A 157 13.83 0.53 -9.35
CA LYS A 157 12.49 0.81 -9.90
C LYS A 157 12.12 2.30 -9.81
N ILE A 158 12.68 3.03 -8.86
CA ILE A 158 12.49 4.49 -8.74
C ILE A 158 13.12 5.22 -9.94
N VAL A 159 14.22 4.70 -10.48
CA VAL A 159 14.88 5.25 -11.69
C VAL A 159 13.99 5.11 -12.93
N GLU A 160 13.20 4.04 -13.01
CA GLU A 160 12.27 3.84 -14.13
C GLU A 160 11.10 4.82 -14.14
N VAL A 161 10.80 5.42 -12.99
CA VAL A 161 9.82 6.51 -12.87
C VAL A 161 10.51 7.88 -12.81
N HIS A 162 11.73 7.99 -13.35
CA HIS A 162 12.52 9.22 -13.45
C HIS A 162 12.98 9.81 -12.12
N GLY A 163 13.11 8.98 -11.09
CA GLY A 163 13.62 9.38 -9.77
C GLY A 163 15.02 8.84 -9.46
N LEU A 164 15.75 9.47 -8.56
CA LEU A 164 17.01 8.93 -8.06
C LEU A 164 17.09 8.94 -6.54
N VAL A 165 17.42 7.80 -5.94
CA VAL A 165 17.73 7.73 -4.50
C VAL A 165 19.21 8.02 -4.29
N ARG A 166 19.53 9.04 -3.48
CA ARG A 166 20.94 9.42 -3.21
C ARG A 166 21.17 9.76 -1.74
N TRP A 167 22.41 9.58 -1.31
CA TRP A 167 22.88 10.12 -0.04
C TRP A 167 23.11 11.63 -0.17
N GLU A 168 22.56 12.42 0.75
CA GLU A 168 22.75 13.86 0.82
C GLU A 168 23.18 14.27 2.24
N VAL A 169 24.34 14.92 2.35
CA VAL A 169 24.94 15.29 3.64
C VAL A 169 24.31 16.57 4.17
N ASP A 170 24.01 17.51 3.28
CA ASP A 170 23.67 18.89 3.62
C ASP A 170 22.17 19.16 3.43
N LEU A 171 21.33 18.23 3.93
CA LEU A 171 19.88 18.40 3.88
C LEU A 171 19.42 19.65 4.66
N PRO A 172 18.50 20.46 4.09
CA PRO A 172 17.91 21.62 4.75
C PRO A 172 17.37 21.29 6.13
N GLY A 173 17.67 22.15 7.11
CA GLY A 173 17.16 22.01 8.47
C GLY A 173 17.62 20.74 9.21
N GLY A 174 18.62 20.01 8.70
CA GLY A 174 19.06 18.74 9.28
C GLY A 174 17.99 17.64 9.19
N LEU A 175 17.12 17.72 8.17
CA LEU A 175 16.10 16.71 7.92
C LEU A 175 16.76 15.34 7.64
N PRO A 176 16.10 14.23 8.04
CA PRO A 176 16.62 12.89 7.79
C PRO A 176 16.51 12.48 6.31
N CYS A 177 15.54 13.05 5.59
CA CYS A 177 15.28 12.81 4.18
C CYS A 177 14.44 13.95 3.59
N GLN A 178 14.51 14.14 2.27
CA GLN A 178 13.76 15.15 1.52
C GLN A 178 13.45 14.62 0.11
N LEU A 179 12.24 14.92 -0.37
CA LEU A 179 11.90 14.82 -1.79
C LEU A 179 12.20 16.15 -2.45
N ASP A 180 12.91 16.11 -3.56
CA ASP A 180 13.52 17.26 -4.21
C ASP A 180 13.24 17.23 -5.72
N PHE A 181 12.71 18.32 -6.27
CA PHE A 181 12.33 18.46 -7.67
C PHE A 181 13.26 19.44 -8.41
N GLU A 182 14.58 19.32 -8.17
CA GLU A 182 15.61 20.06 -8.89
C GLU A 182 15.45 19.99 -10.42
N ASP A 183 16.09 20.93 -11.13
CA ASP A 183 16.10 20.95 -12.60
C ASP A 183 16.48 19.55 -13.15
N PRO A 184 15.81 19.07 -14.22
CA PRO A 184 16.01 17.71 -14.69
C PRO A 184 17.48 17.42 -15.01
N GLU A 185 18.02 16.38 -14.40
CA GLU A 185 19.41 15.96 -14.65
C GLU A 185 19.44 14.95 -15.81
N GLU A 186 20.11 15.30 -16.92
CA GLU A 186 20.38 14.33 -17.99
C GLU A 186 21.44 13.33 -17.54
N THR A 187 21.11 12.03 -17.56
CA THR A 187 22.07 10.98 -17.23
C THR A 187 22.31 10.05 -18.42
N GLU A 188 23.54 10.07 -18.95
CA GLU A 188 23.95 9.12 -20.01
C GLU A 188 23.98 7.67 -19.52
N ILE A 189 24.06 7.46 -18.19
CA ILE A 189 24.27 6.15 -17.56
C ILE A 189 23.01 5.28 -17.60
N TYR A 190 21.82 5.89 -17.46
CA TYR A 190 20.55 5.17 -17.35
C TYR A 190 19.57 5.48 -18.49
N GLY A 191 19.95 6.36 -19.42
CA GLY A 191 19.25 6.57 -20.69
C GLY A 191 17.99 7.44 -20.58
N GLY A 192 17.97 8.38 -19.63
CA GLY A 192 16.83 9.28 -19.40
C GLY A 192 17.16 10.46 -18.48
N GLU A 193 16.18 11.35 -18.35
CA GLU A 193 16.19 12.48 -17.41
C GLU A 193 15.71 12.02 -16.03
N ILE A 194 16.38 12.50 -14.99
CA ILE A 194 15.94 12.40 -13.60
C ILE A 194 15.21 13.69 -13.25
N TYR A 195 13.92 13.58 -12.91
CA TYR A 195 13.04 14.71 -12.58
C TYR A 195 12.95 14.99 -11.07
N PHE A 196 13.37 14.04 -10.24
CA PHE A 196 13.31 14.20 -8.79
C PHE A 196 14.31 13.31 -8.07
N HIS A 197 14.73 13.74 -6.88
CA HIS A 197 15.65 13.01 -6.02
C HIS A 197 15.01 12.69 -4.68
N LEU A 198 15.18 11.43 -4.26
CA LEU A 198 14.88 10.98 -2.92
C LEU A 198 16.17 11.08 -2.10
N ASN A 199 16.37 12.25 -1.52
CA ASN A 199 17.58 12.58 -0.77
C ASN A 199 17.49 12.02 0.65
N ILE A 200 18.48 11.23 1.06
CA ILE A 200 18.53 10.60 2.38
C ILE A 200 19.80 11.04 3.09
N SER A 201 19.68 11.47 4.35
CA SER A 201 20.85 11.77 5.16
C SER A 201 21.60 10.50 5.54
N PRO A 202 22.93 10.40 5.29
CA PRO A 202 23.72 9.27 5.76
C PRO A 202 23.74 9.15 7.29
N PHE A 203 23.50 10.26 8.01
CA PHE A 203 23.41 10.28 9.47
C PHE A 203 22.08 9.75 10.01
N ALA A 204 21.06 9.60 9.14
CA ALA A 204 19.75 9.06 9.50
C ALA A 204 19.61 7.55 9.19
N ALA A 205 20.67 6.88 8.72
CA ALA A 205 20.64 5.46 8.35
C ALA A 205 20.10 4.54 9.46
N ASN A 206 20.36 4.88 10.74
CA ASN A 206 19.84 4.14 11.91
C ASN A 206 18.30 4.20 12.08
N ARG A 207 17.62 5.09 11.37
CA ARG A 207 16.15 5.19 11.33
C ARG A 207 15.51 4.21 10.33
N GLY A 208 16.33 3.60 9.47
CA GLY A 208 15.92 2.66 8.43
C GLY A 208 15.75 3.35 7.08
N VAL A 209 16.65 3.07 6.14
CA VAL A 209 16.64 3.66 4.79
C VAL A 209 15.32 3.40 4.07
N MET A 210 14.82 2.16 4.10
CA MET A 210 13.56 1.82 3.43
C MET A 210 12.35 2.55 4.03
N GLY A 211 12.36 2.89 5.32
CA GLY A 211 11.31 3.72 5.90
C GLY A 211 11.27 5.13 5.31
N MET A 212 12.45 5.71 5.08
CA MET A 212 12.57 7.03 4.43
C MET A 212 12.20 6.95 2.95
N VAL A 213 12.64 5.90 2.24
CA VAL A 213 12.24 5.67 0.84
C VAL A 213 10.72 5.54 0.71
N LEU A 214 10.07 4.76 1.58
CA LEU A 214 8.61 4.62 1.59
C LEU A 214 7.91 5.95 1.86
N GLN A 215 8.42 6.76 2.80
CA GLN A 215 7.86 8.08 3.09
C GLN A 215 7.96 9.00 1.87
N LEU A 216 9.15 9.15 1.29
CA LEU A 216 9.35 10.06 0.15
C LEU A 216 8.59 9.57 -1.09
N THR A 217 8.51 8.25 -1.30
CA THR A 217 7.69 7.67 -2.38
C THR A 217 6.21 7.94 -2.15
N ALA A 218 5.72 7.89 -0.90
CA ALA A 218 4.33 8.24 -0.59
C ALA A 218 4.05 9.73 -0.84
N GLU A 219 4.98 10.62 -0.45
CA GLU A 219 4.90 12.06 -0.75
C GLU A 219 4.82 12.30 -2.27
N LEU A 220 5.70 11.65 -3.04
CA LEU A 220 5.70 11.71 -4.50
C LEU A 220 4.39 11.19 -5.12
N MET A 221 3.91 10.01 -4.68
CA MET A 221 2.69 9.40 -5.22
C MET A 221 1.45 10.25 -4.91
N VAL A 222 1.38 10.92 -3.76
CA VAL A 222 0.30 11.90 -3.48
C VAL A 222 0.30 13.01 -4.53
N LEU A 223 1.47 13.58 -4.85
CA LEU A 223 1.57 14.66 -5.82
C LEU A 223 1.18 14.22 -7.23
N TYR A 224 1.58 13.01 -7.65
CA TYR A 224 1.15 12.42 -8.92
C TYR A 224 -0.36 12.17 -8.96
N LEU A 225 -0.92 11.47 -7.98
CA LEU A 225 -2.32 11.06 -7.98
C LEU A 225 -3.28 12.25 -7.91
N LEU A 226 -2.86 13.35 -7.31
CA LEU A 226 -3.64 14.59 -7.24
C LEU A 226 -3.39 15.52 -8.43
N GLY A 227 -2.56 15.13 -9.40
CA GLY A 227 -2.27 15.91 -10.61
C GLY A 227 -1.44 17.18 -10.35
N VAL A 228 -0.77 17.28 -9.19
CA VAL A 228 -0.01 18.47 -8.80
C VAL A 228 1.23 18.64 -9.67
N LEU A 229 1.82 17.53 -10.13
CA LEU A 229 3.01 17.54 -10.98
C LEU A 229 2.72 17.83 -12.46
N GLU A 230 1.44 17.83 -12.88
CA GLU A 230 1.06 18.13 -14.27
C GLU A 230 1.05 19.63 -14.57
N ASP A 231 0.82 20.47 -13.57
CA ASP A 231 0.86 21.94 -13.64
C ASP A 231 1.64 22.50 -12.44
N PRO A 232 2.97 22.31 -12.40
CA PRO A 232 3.79 22.81 -11.32
C PRO A 232 3.77 24.34 -11.35
N GLY A 233 3.25 24.96 -10.29
CA GLY A 233 3.32 26.41 -10.12
C GLY A 233 4.77 26.90 -9.95
N ASP A 234 4.94 28.20 -9.69
CA ASP A 234 6.27 28.82 -9.50
C ASP A 234 7.02 28.34 -8.22
N VAL A 235 6.38 27.53 -7.38
CA VAL A 235 6.91 27.03 -6.09
C VAL A 235 6.95 25.52 -6.15
N GLU A 236 8.05 24.95 -5.66
CA GLU A 236 8.23 23.50 -5.53
C GLU A 236 7.07 22.88 -4.74
N PRO A 237 6.42 21.82 -5.25
CA PRO A 237 5.24 21.26 -4.62
C PRO A 237 5.58 20.51 -3.32
N ASP A 238 4.88 20.83 -2.24
CA ASP A 238 4.97 20.10 -0.96
C ASP A 238 3.75 19.19 -0.77
N ALA A 239 3.96 17.88 -0.70
CA ALA A 239 2.91 16.89 -0.47
C ALA A 239 2.12 17.14 0.82
N ARG A 240 2.70 17.82 1.81
CA ARG A 240 2.05 18.15 3.10
C ARG A 240 1.00 19.24 3.00
N GLU A 241 0.98 20.00 1.91
CA GLU A 241 -0.13 20.91 1.60
C GLU A 241 -1.37 20.15 1.12
N TRP A 242 -1.18 18.93 0.60
CA TRP A 242 -2.21 18.13 -0.05
C TRP A 242 -2.67 16.93 0.77
N ALA A 243 -1.80 16.40 1.64
CA ALA A 243 -2.05 15.26 2.52
C ALA A 243 -1.56 15.51 3.95
N SER A 244 -2.37 15.06 4.92
CA SER A 244 -2.00 15.11 6.32
C SER A 244 -0.84 14.15 6.63
N PRO A 245 -0.01 14.43 7.65
CA PRO A 245 1.06 13.52 8.06
C PRO A 245 0.57 12.10 8.37
N LEU A 246 -0.65 11.95 8.93
CA LEU A 246 -1.23 10.65 9.21
C LEU A 246 -1.56 9.87 7.93
N GLU A 247 -2.07 10.54 6.89
CA GLU A 247 -2.36 9.89 5.59
C GLU A 247 -1.08 9.37 4.93
N LEU A 248 -0.04 10.20 4.88
CA LEU A 248 1.27 9.84 4.30
C LEU A 248 1.91 8.67 5.07
N GLU A 249 1.95 8.75 6.40
CA GLU A 249 2.59 7.73 7.22
C GLU A 249 1.81 6.40 7.21
N LEU A 250 0.47 6.42 7.15
CA LEU A 250 -0.34 5.20 7.01
C LEU A 250 -0.16 4.56 5.63
N ALA A 251 -0.07 5.35 4.56
CA ALA A 251 0.17 4.83 3.22
C ALA A 251 1.55 4.16 3.12
N ALA A 252 2.59 4.84 3.62
CA ALA A 252 3.94 4.29 3.71
C ALA A 252 4.01 3.03 4.60
N TRP A 253 3.31 3.03 5.73
CA TRP A 253 3.22 1.86 6.62
C TRP A 253 2.57 0.67 5.93
N LEU A 254 1.44 0.89 5.25
CA LEU A 254 0.71 -0.17 4.55
C LEU A 254 1.55 -0.74 3.42
N ALA A 255 2.15 0.11 2.58
CA ALA A 255 3.05 -0.32 1.51
C ALA A 255 4.25 -1.11 2.06
N GLY A 256 4.90 -0.62 3.12
CA GLY A 256 6.02 -1.31 3.77
C GLY A 256 5.64 -2.70 4.29
N ARG A 257 4.48 -2.82 4.96
CA ARG A 257 3.95 -4.11 5.43
C ARG A 257 3.67 -5.08 4.28
N ARG A 258 3.07 -4.59 3.19
CA ARG A 258 2.75 -5.39 1.98
C ARG A 258 4.02 -5.84 1.26
N LEU A 259 5.04 -4.98 1.21
CA LEU A 259 6.36 -5.27 0.66
C LEU A 259 7.24 -6.12 1.58
N ARG A 260 6.79 -6.39 2.81
CA ARG A 260 7.50 -7.19 3.84
C ARG A 260 8.85 -6.57 4.21
N LEU A 261 8.87 -5.24 4.27
CA LEU A 261 10.02 -4.44 4.67
C LEU A 261 10.03 -4.23 6.18
N ASP A 262 11.20 -4.35 6.80
CA ASP A 262 11.41 -3.93 8.18
C ASP A 262 11.60 -2.41 8.24
N ALA A 263 10.51 -1.69 7.97
CA ALA A 263 10.46 -0.24 7.98
C ALA A 263 9.73 0.24 9.23
N ARG A 264 10.33 1.21 9.92
CA ARG A 264 9.70 1.85 11.08
C ARG A 264 8.53 2.70 10.62
N THR A 265 7.39 2.55 11.29
CA THR A 265 6.26 3.45 11.15
C THR A 265 6.66 4.86 11.58
N GLY A 266 6.16 5.87 10.86
CA GLY A 266 6.28 7.26 11.29
C GLY A 266 5.58 7.50 12.65
N PRO A 267 5.96 8.57 13.38
CA PRO A 267 5.49 8.80 14.74
C PRO A 267 3.99 9.07 14.85
N VAL A 268 3.37 9.69 13.84
CA VAL A 268 1.94 10.04 13.85
C VAL A 268 1.08 8.78 13.66
N ALA A 269 1.39 7.97 12.65
CA ALA A 269 0.74 6.68 12.42
C ALA A 269 1.04 5.70 13.55
N ALA A 270 2.27 5.66 14.09
CA ALA A 270 2.58 4.83 15.25
C ALA A 270 1.74 5.22 16.47
N GLY A 271 1.59 6.53 16.73
CA GLY A 271 0.74 7.05 17.80
C GLY A 271 -0.71 6.62 17.66
N TRP A 272 -1.27 6.70 16.44
CA TRP A 272 -2.63 6.26 16.17
C TRP A 272 -2.78 4.73 16.29
N LEU A 273 -1.85 3.96 15.72
CA LEU A 273 -1.88 2.48 15.76
C LEU A 273 -1.76 1.92 17.18
N MET A 274 -1.19 2.67 18.13
CA MET A 274 -1.07 2.25 19.54
C MET A 274 -2.39 2.27 20.32
N ASP A 275 -3.40 3.04 19.87
CA ASP A 275 -4.71 3.09 20.52
C ASP A 275 -5.78 2.41 19.64
N PRO A 276 -6.13 1.14 19.91
CA PRO A 276 -7.09 0.40 19.08
C PRO A 276 -8.53 0.91 19.19
N HIS A 277 -8.82 1.80 20.13
CA HIS A 277 -10.16 2.35 20.35
C HIS A 277 -10.34 3.76 19.77
N LEU A 278 -9.25 4.38 19.33
CA LEU A 278 -9.26 5.71 18.73
C LEU A 278 -9.56 5.60 17.23
N PRO A 279 -10.74 6.04 16.76
CA PRO A 279 -10.99 6.06 15.33
C PRO A 279 -10.09 7.11 14.66
N ALA A 280 -9.87 6.97 13.35
CA ALA A 280 -9.17 7.98 12.58
C ALA A 280 -9.91 9.35 12.64
N PRO A 281 -9.19 10.48 12.50
CA PRO A 281 -9.80 11.81 12.36
C PRO A 281 -10.84 11.83 11.23
N GLU A 282 -11.89 12.64 11.37
CA GLU A 282 -12.97 12.69 10.37
C GLU A 282 -12.50 13.23 9.01
N GLU A 283 -11.45 14.05 9.02
CA GLU A 283 -10.84 14.64 7.83
C GLU A 283 -9.91 13.68 7.08
N LEU A 284 -9.58 12.52 7.65
CA LEU A 284 -8.68 11.55 7.03
C LEU A 284 -9.36 10.88 5.82
N ARG A 285 -8.73 10.98 4.65
CA ARG A 285 -9.23 10.38 3.41
C ARG A 285 -8.67 8.97 3.24
N TRP A 286 -9.39 7.99 3.77
CA TRP A 286 -9.03 6.56 3.61
C TRP A 286 -8.78 6.15 2.16
N ALA A 287 -9.58 6.66 1.21
CA ALA A 287 -9.37 6.39 -0.20
C ALA A 287 -7.98 6.83 -0.68
N LEU A 288 -7.50 8.02 -0.28
CA LEU A 288 -6.17 8.49 -0.62
C LEU A 288 -5.09 7.60 0.01
N VAL A 289 -5.24 7.21 1.28
CA VAL A 289 -4.27 6.34 1.97
C VAL A 289 -4.07 5.01 1.23
N PHE A 290 -5.16 4.36 0.83
CA PHE A 290 -5.11 3.08 0.14
C PHE A 290 -4.58 3.22 -1.30
N ASP A 291 -4.99 4.26 -2.02
CA ASP A 291 -4.55 4.50 -3.39
C ASP A 291 -3.04 4.82 -3.46
N VAL A 292 -2.57 5.69 -2.56
CA VAL A 292 -1.14 6.00 -2.42
C VAL A 292 -0.35 4.75 -2.03
N ALA A 293 -0.86 3.92 -1.11
CA ALA A 293 -0.18 2.69 -0.74
C ALA A 293 -0.05 1.70 -1.92
N GLU A 294 -1.07 1.61 -2.77
CA GLU A 294 -1.04 0.81 -4.00
C GLU A 294 0.01 1.36 -4.98
N ALA A 295 0.04 2.67 -5.18
CA ALA A 295 0.99 3.34 -6.05
C ALA A 295 2.44 3.18 -5.56
N VAL A 296 2.68 3.28 -4.25
CA VAL A 296 4.00 3.05 -3.64
C VAL A 296 4.43 1.60 -3.81
N GLU A 297 3.55 0.62 -3.50
CA GLU A 297 3.85 -0.80 -3.70
C GLU A 297 4.14 -1.09 -5.18
N GLY A 298 3.29 -0.60 -6.08
CA GLY A 298 3.44 -0.79 -7.53
C GLY A 298 4.75 -0.22 -8.05
N THR A 299 5.08 1.02 -7.66
CA THR A 299 6.35 1.68 -8.03
C THR A 299 7.55 0.86 -7.58
N LEU A 300 7.60 0.45 -6.31
CA LEU A 300 8.75 -0.29 -5.77
C LEU A 300 8.88 -1.73 -6.29
N LEU A 301 7.80 -2.32 -6.81
CA LEU A 301 7.84 -3.64 -7.47
C LEU A 301 8.05 -3.55 -8.99
N GLY A 302 7.95 -2.37 -9.59
CA GLY A 302 7.97 -2.19 -11.05
C GLY A 302 6.67 -2.59 -11.73
N HIS A 303 5.55 -2.61 -11.02
CA HIS A 303 4.24 -2.68 -11.63
C HIS A 303 3.84 -1.26 -12.00
N ARG A 304 3.85 -0.94 -13.30
CA ARG A 304 3.47 0.40 -13.78
C ARG A 304 2.08 0.74 -13.24
N TYR A 305 2.01 1.74 -12.38
CA TYR A 305 0.75 2.37 -12.03
C TYR A 305 0.30 3.13 -13.29
N GLN A 306 -0.73 2.64 -13.98
CA GLN A 306 -1.31 3.35 -15.11
C GLN A 306 -2.11 4.54 -14.57
N VAL A 307 -1.44 5.68 -14.32
CA VAL A 307 -2.12 6.97 -14.37
C VAL A 307 -2.31 7.26 -15.86
N ASN A 308 -3.54 7.14 -16.34
CA ASN A 308 -4.08 7.64 -17.61
C ASN A 308 -3.08 7.93 -18.76
N ASP A 309 -3.08 7.07 -19.78
CA ASP A 309 -2.88 7.53 -21.17
C ASP A 309 -4.15 8.29 -21.65
#